data_AF-A0A0A1YNJ0-F1
#
_entry.id   AF-A0A0A1YNJ0-F1
#
_cell.length_a   1.000
_cell.length_b   1.000
_cell.length_c   1.000
_cell.angle_alpha   90.00
_cell.angle_beta   90.00
_cell.angle_gamma   90.00
#
_symmetry.space_group_name_H-M   'P 1'
#
loop_
_entity.id
_entity.type
_entity.pdbx_description
1 polymer ?
#
loop_
_entity_poly.entity_id
_entity_poly.type
_entity_poly.pdbx_seq_one_letter_code
_entity_poly.pdbx_strand_id
1 'polypeptide(L)'
;MSAQTPGRRAGRVMLVLAWGAGLLLATRFFGDWQESQRNPNRAPESVHGSDFVEVRLASSRQGHYRADGQINGEPVTFLLDTGATQVAVPIELARRLGLQPGAPIIISTANGRATAHRTELNRLQLGDIVLKDVAALIAPGMGGDEVLLGMSALKQLEFTQRDGSLMLRQSTLQ
;
A
#
# COMPACT_ATOMS: atom_id res chain seq x y z
N MET A 1 -64.29 -18.83 -10.97
CA MET A 1 -63.57 -17.59 -11.34
C MET A 1 -62.57 -17.30 -10.23
N SER A 2 -61.30 -17.64 -10.41
CA SER A 2 -60.28 -17.57 -9.35
C SER A 2 -59.70 -16.16 -9.31
N ALA A 3 -60.02 -15.38 -8.26
CA ALA A 3 -59.52 -14.03 -8.07
C ALA A 3 -58.01 -14.06 -7.74
N GLN A 4 -57.16 -13.51 -8.61
CA GLN A 4 -55.77 -13.24 -8.27
C GLN A 4 -55.74 -12.09 -7.26
N THR A 5 -55.30 -12.36 -6.04
CA THR A 5 -55.13 -11.35 -4.98
C THR A 5 -54.17 -10.24 -5.47
N PRO A 6 -54.61 -8.98 -5.57
CA PRO A 6 -53.74 -7.87 -5.96
C PRO A 6 -52.64 -7.70 -4.90
N GLY A 7 -51.37 -7.71 -5.30
CA GLY A 7 -50.23 -7.46 -4.40
C GLY A 7 -49.10 -8.50 -4.43
N ARG A 8 -49.35 -9.74 -4.88
CA ARG A 8 -48.31 -10.77 -4.97
C ARG A 8 -47.15 -10.42 -5.92
N ARG A 9 -47.44 -9.75 -7.04
CA ARG A 9 -46.41 -9.29 -7.98
C ARG A 9 -45.59 -8.12 -7.41
N ALA A 10 -46.24 -7.15 -6.76
CA ALA A 10 -45.58 -6.02 -6.13
C ALA A 10 -44.66 -6.46 -4.99
N GLY A 11 -45.11 -7.38 -4.13
CA GLY A 11 -44.28 -7.96 -3.07
C GLY A 11 -43.07 -8.73 -3.61
N ARG A 12 -43.23 -9.47 -4.72
CA ARG A 12 -42.11 -10.19 -5.36
C ARG A 12 -41.09 -9.24 -6.00
N VAL A 13 -41.56 -8.13 -6.59
CA VAL A 13 -40.68 -7.08 -7.12
C VAL A 13 -39.94 -6.37 -6.00
N MET A 14 -40.62 -5.98 -4.91
CA MET A 14 -39.99 -5.41 -3.72
C MET A 14 -38.94 -6.35 -3.10
N LEU A 15 -39.24 -7.65 -3.02
CA LEU A 15 -38.29 -8.65 -2.51
C LEU A 15 -37.03 -8.74 -3.37
N VAL A 16 -37.16 -8.75 -4.69
CA VAL A 16 -36.01 -8.77 -5.62
C VAL A 16 -35.20 -7.48 -5.51
N LEU A 17 -35.86 -6.32 -5.42
CA LEU A 17 -35.18 -5.04 -5.21
C LEU A 17 -34.43 -5.00 -3.87
N ALA A 18 -35.04 -5.53 -2.80
CA ALA A 18 -34.42 -5.61 -1.49
C ALA A 18 -33.18 -6.53 -1.49
N TRP A 19 -33.26 -7.71 -2.13
CA TRP A 19 -32.10 -8.59 -2.30
C TRP A 19 -31.02 -7.97 -3.19
N GLY A 20 -31.40 -7.29 -4.29
CA GLY A 20 -30.47 -6.58 -5.14
C GLY A 20 -29.73 -5.47 -4.41
N ALA A 21 -30.45 -4.65 -3.64
CA ALA A 21 -29.88 -3.62 -2.79
C ALA A 21 -28.99 -4.22 -1.69
N GLY A 22 -29.43 -5.31 -1.05
CA GLY A 22 -28.66 -6.03 -0.03
C GLY A 22 -27.34 -6.60 -0.57
N LEU A 23 -27.36 -7.22 -1.75
CA LEU A 23 -26.15 -7.72 -2.42
C LEU A 23 -25.20 -6.58 -2.84
N LEU A 24 -25.74 -5.45 -3.30
CA LEU A 24 -24.95 -4.28 -3.65
C LEU A 24 -24.27 -3.66 -2.42
N LEU A 25 -24.99 -3.56 -1.30
CA LEU A 25 -24.41 -3.12 -0.02
C LEU A 25 -23.38 -4.11 0.52
N ALA A 26 -23.67 -5.42 0.44
CA ALA A 26 -22.75 -6.45 0.87
C ALA A 26 -21.44 -6.44 0.08
N THR A 27 -21.48 -6.26 -1.25
CA THR A 27 -20.26 -6.20 -2.07
C THR A 27 -19.42 -4.96 -1.75
N ARG A 28 -20.05 -3.80 -1.52
CA ARG A 28 -19.34 -2.58 -1.07
C ARG A 28 -18.69 -2.77 0.30
N PHE A 29 -19.45 -3.26 1.28
CA PHE A 29 -18.96 -3.48 2.64
C PHE A 29 -17.86 -4.56 2.71
N PHE A 30 -18.01 -5.63 1.93
CA PHE A 30 -17.04 -6.72 1.89
C PHE A 30 -15.72 -6.29 1.25
N GLY A 31 -15.76 -5.42 0.23
CA GLY A 31 -14.56 -4.84 -0.39
C GLY A 31 -13.74 -4.02 0.59
N ASP A 32 -14.38 -3.11 1.31
CA ASP A 32 -13.72 -2.29 2.33
C ASP A 32 -13.13 -3.14 3.45
N TRP A 33 -13.88 -4.15 3.92
CA TRP A 33 -13.43 -5.08 4.94
C TRP A 33 -12.23 -5.92 4.52
N GLN A 34 -12.19 -6.37 3.26
CA GLN A 34 -11.05 -7.11 2.71
C GLN A 34 -9.81 -6.22 2.62
N GLU A 35 -9.98 -4.99 2.15
CA GLU A 35 -8.88 -4.07 1.96
C GLU A 35 -8.31 -3.58 3.30
N SER A 36 -9.13 -3.43 4.35
CA SER A 36 -8.67 -3.10 5.71
C SER A 36 -7.88 -4.25 6.36
N GLN A 37 -8.17 -5.49 5.99
CA GLN A 37 -7.36 -6.63 6.43
C GLN A 37 -6.02 -6.73 5.70
N ARG A 38 -5.96 -6.25 4.44
CA ARG A 38 -4.73 -6.23 3.66
C ARG A 38 -3.78 -5.15 4.16
N ASN A 39 -4.28 -3.92 4.32
CA ASN A 39 -3.51 -2.81 4.84
C ASN A 39 -4.16 -2.26 6.13
N PRO A 40 -3.70 -2.70 7.32
CA PRO A 40 -4.15 -2.12 8.59
C PRO A 40 -3.57 -0.73 8.86
N ASN A 41 -2.59 -0.26 8.07
CA ASN A 41 -1.87 1.00 8.28
C ASN A 41 -2.18 2.03 7.18
N ARG A 42 -3.47 2.30 6.92
CA ARG A 42 -3.88 3.32 5.94
C ARG A 42 -3.64 4.76 6.40
N ALA A 43 -3.62 4.96 7.71
CA ALA A 43 -3.25 6.20 8.34
C ALA A 43 -2.22 5.87 9.44
N PRO A 44 -0.95 5.69 9.09
CA PRO A 44 0.08 5.37 10.08
C PRO A 44 0.16 6.47 11.13
N GLU A 45 -0.01 6.10 12.40
CA GLU A 45 0.13 7.04 13.51
C GLU A 45 1.60 7.39 13.70
N SER A 46 1.87 8.69 13.86
CA SER A 46 3.21 9.23 14.07
C SER A 46 3.35 9.79 15.48
N VAL A 47 4.47 9.51 16.13
CA VAL A 47 4.82 10.02 17.46
C VAL A 47 6.07 10.86 17.33
N HIS A 48 6.03 12.07 17.90
CA HIS A 48 7.14 13.01 17.90
C HIS A 48 7.83 12.96 19.26
N GLY A 49 9.11 12.58 19.25
CA GLY A 49 10.01 12.73 20.38
C GLY A 49 10.75 14.07 20.35
N SER A 50 11.64 14.28 21.31
CA SER A 50 12.54 15.45 21.34
C SER A 50 13.47 15.53 20.12
N ASP A 51 13.85 14.38 19.60
CA ASP A 51 14.97 14.16 18.69
C ASP A 51 14.66 13.08 17.63
N PHE A 52 13.39 12.67 17.53
CA PHE A 52 12.97 11.66 16.57
C PHE A 52 11.51 11.79 16.15
N VAL A 53 11.19 11.24 14.98
CA VAL A 53 9.83 10.93 14.54
C VAL A 53 9.70 9.41 14.43
N GLU A 54 8.67 8.85 15.05
CA GLU A 54 8.39 7.41 15.07
C GLU A 54 7.05 7.12 14.37
N VAL A 55 7.01 6.05 13.58
CA VAL A 55 5.79 5.52 12.97
C VAL A 55 5.63 4.07 13.38
N ARG A 56 4.43 3.70 13.81
CA ARG A 56 4.10 2.32 14.20
C ARG A 56 3.21 1.67 13.16
N LEU A 57 3.63 0.50 12.69
CA LEU A 57 2.90 -0.31 11.73
C LEU A 57 2.46 -1.63 12.36
N ALA A 58 1.18 -1.96 12.25
CA ALA A 58 0.64 -3.26 12.57
C ALA A 58 0.89 -4.25 11.41
N SER A 59 1.20 -5.51 11.75
CA SER A 59 1.28 -6.56 10.75
C SER A 59 -0.10 -6.87 10.17
N SER A 60 -0.17 -7.10 8.86
CA SER A 60 -1.34 -7.69 8.22
C SER A 60 -1.56 -9.15 8.67
N ARG A 61 -2.70 -9.75 8.31
CA ARG A 61 -2.97 -11.18 8.57
C ARG A 61 -1.93 -12.13 7.98
N GLN A 62 -1.16 -11.68 6.98
CA GLN A 62 -0.11 -12.46 6.32
C GLN A 62 1.28 -12.22 6.93
N GLY A 63 1.38 -11.41 7.99
CA GLY A 63 2.66 -11.10 8.65
C GLY A 63 3.48 -10.01 7.95
N HIS A 64 3.03 -9.51 6.80
CA HIS A 64 3.66 -8.40 6.09
C HIS A 64 3.20 -7.04 6.61
N TYR A 65 4.07 -6.04 6.53
CA TYR A 65 3.74 -4.64 6.85
C TYR A 65 3.45 -3.89 5.55
N ARG A 66 2.19 -3.50 5.39
CA ARG A 66 1.75 -2.58 4.34
C ARG A 66 1.38 -1.26 4.99
N ALA A 67 1.67 -0.15 4.35
CA ALA A 67 1.32 1.15 4.88
C ALA A 67 1.11 2.16 3.76
N ASP A 68 0.07 2.98 3.88
CA ASP A 68 -0.11 4.07 2.93
C ASP A 68 0.87 5.21 3.24
N GLY A 69 1.34 5.86 2.20
CA GLY A 69 2.26 6.98 2.27
C GLY A 69 2.30 7.72 0.95
N GLN A 70 3.39 8.45 0.71
CA GLN A 70 3.51 9.29 -0.48
C GLN A 70 4.90 9.20 -1.11
N ILE A 71 4.94 9.28 -2.43
CA ILE A 71 6.16 9.53 -3.20
C ILE A 71 5.95 10.83 -3.98
N ASN A 72 6.84 11.80 -3.79
CA ASN A 72 6.77 13.10 -4.45
C ASN A 72 5.41 13.82 -4.27
N GLY A 73 4.70 13.55 -3.17
CA GLY A 73 3.38 14.11 -2.86
C GLY A 73 2.19 13.30 -3.37
N GLU A 74 2.43 12.26 -4.17
CA GLU A 74 1.39 11.39 -4.71
C GLU A 74 1.18 10.16 -3.81
N PRO A 75 -0.06 9.73 -3.57
CA PRO A 75 -0.38 8.61 -2.68
C PRO A 75 0.09 7.26 -3.27
N VAL A 76 0.70 6.44 -2.43
CA VAL A 76 1.12 5.08 -2.75
C VAL A 76 0.93 4.17 -1.55
N THR A 77 0.90 2.85 -1.77
CA THR A 77 0.98 1.87 -0.69
C THR A 77 2.36 1.25 -0.68
N PHE A 78 3.06 1.34 0.45
CA PHE A 78 4.32 0.66 0.67
C PHE A 78 4.09 -0.75 1.20
N LEU A 79 4.86 -1.71 0.69
CA LEU A 79 5.07 -3.02 1.28
C LEU A 79 6.53 -3.07 1.77
N LEU A 80 6.74 -3.20 3.07
CA LEU A 80 8.09 -3.29 3.61
C LEU A 80 8.74 -4.63 3.26
N ASP A 81 9.94 -4.54 2.68
CA ASP A 81 10.73 -5.68 2.28
C ASP A 81 12.21 -5.46 2.63
N THR A 82 12.63 -5.97 3.79
CA THR A 82 14.03 -5.91 4.23
C THR A 82 14.97 -6.77 3.37
N GLY A 83 14.43 -7.67 2.54
CA GLY A 83 15.20 -8.47 1.59
C GLY A 83 15.54 -7.71 0.31
N ALA A 84 14.83 -6.64 -0.01
CA ALA A 84 15.08 -5.81 -1.17
C ALA A 84 16.21 -4.81 -0.92
N THR A 85 17.20 -4.74 -1.80
CA THR A 85 18.32 -3.78 -1.67
C THR A 85 17.89 -2.34 -1.94
N GLN A 86 16.94 -2.13 -2.85
CA GLN A 86 16.46 -0.80 -3.26
C GLN A 86 14.94 -0.76 -3.20
N VAL A 87 14.37 0.44 -3.07
CA VAL A 87 12.95 0.67 -3.30
C VAL A 87 12.58 0.26 -4.72
N ALA A 88 11.53 -0.53 -4.90
CA ALA A 88 11.06 -0.95 -6.23
C ALA A 88 9.68 -0.37 -6.52
N VAL A 89 9.57 0.37 -7.61
CA VAL A 89 8.37 1.04 -8.08
C VAL A 89 7.86 0.33 -9.35
N PRO A 90 6.60 -0.10 -9.41
CA PRO A 90 6.00 -0.65 -10.63
C PRO A 90 6.10 0.33 -11.81
N ILE A 91 6.30 -0.19 -13.02
CA ILE A 91 6.40 0.63 -14.26
C ILE A 91 5.20 1.59 -14.42
N GLU A 92 3.98 1.08 -14.20
CA GLU A 92 2.76 1.87 -14.38
C GLU A 92 2.66 3.00 -13.34
N LEU A 93 2.99 2.70 -12.09
CA LEU A 93 3.04 3.71 -11.03
C LEU A 93 4.16 4.74 -11.29
N ALA A 94 5.35 4.30 -11.69
CA ALA A 94 6.46 5.19 -12.01
C ALA A 94 6.08 6.20 -13.11
N ARG A 95 5.31 5.78 -14.12
CA ARG A 95 4.80 6.66 -15.17
C ARG A 95 3.83 7.71 -14.61
N ARG A 96 2.91 7.31 -13.73
CA ARG A 96 1.96 8.24 -13.08
C ARG A 96 2.67 9.24 -12.17
N LEU A 97 3.71 8.79 -11.47
CA LEU A 97 4.55 9.61 -10.60
C LEU A 97 5.55 10.49 -11.36
N GLY A 98 5.63 10.37 -12.70
CA GLY A 98 6.57 11.12 -13.52
C GLY A 98 8.05 10.76 -13.29
N LEU A 99 8.33 9.59 -12.71
CA LEU A 99 9.70 9.13 -12.43
C LEU A 99 10.44 8.86 -13.75
N GLN A 100 11.66 9.38 -13.83
CA GLN A 100 12.49 9.22 -15.02
C GLN A 100 13.30 7.93 -14.93
N PRO A 101 13.25 7.06 -15.96
CA PRO A 101 14.09 5.88 -16.03
C PRO A 101 15.53 6.27 -16.38
N GLY A 102 16.44 5.95 -15.49
CA GLY A 102 17.88 6.05 -15.69
C GLY A 102 18.48 4.77 -16.30
N ALA A 103 19.74 4.52 -15.94
CA ALA A 103 20.50 3.39 -16.49
C ALA A 103 19.80 2.04 -16.23
N PRO A 104 19.74 1.14 -17.24
CA PRO A 104 19.17 -0.18 -17.07
C PRO A 104 20.05 -1.03 -16.14
N ILE A 105 19.41 -1.90 -15.38
CA ILE A 105 20.05 -2.88 -14.50
C ILE A 105 19.29 -4.20 -14.55
N ILE A 106 20.02 -5.31 -14.48
CA ILE A 106 19.40 -6.63 -14.40
C ILE A 106 19.17 -6.97 -12.93
N ILE A 107 17.91 -7.24 -12.58
CA ILE A 107 17.50 -7.68 -11.26
C ILE A 107 17.04 -9.14 -11.29
N SER A 108 17.15 -9.82 -10.16
CA SER A 108 16.56 -11.14 -9.94
C SER A 108 15.21 -10.99 -9.28
N THR A 109 14.18 -11.58 -9.89
CA THR A 109 12.81 -11.62 -9.36
C THR A 109 12.38 -13.07 -9.16
N ALA A 110 11.22 -13.29 -8.53
CA ALA A 110 10.64 -14.62 -8.40
C ALA A 110 10.40 -15.31 -9.76
N ASN A 111 10.15 -14.52 -10.82
CA ASN A 111 9.90 -15.01 -12.17
C ASN A 111 11.19 -15.12 -13.02
N GLY A 112 12.36 -15.01 -12.38
CA GLY A 112 13.66 -14.99 -13.06
C GLY A 112 14.25 -13.60 -13.22
N ARG A 113 15.20 -13.45 -14.14
CA ARG A 113 15.90 -12.18 -14.36
C ARG A 113 15.03 -11.22 -15.17
N ALA A 114 15.02 -9.96 -14.77
CA ALA A 114 14.30 -8.90 -15.47
C ALA A 114 15.15 -7.64 -15.58
N THR A 115 14.86 -6.82 -16.59
CA THR A 115 15.48 -5.50 -16.74
C THR A 115 14.65 -4.47 -15.98
N ALA A 116 15.28 -3.81 -15.01
CA ALA A 116 14.74 -2.65 -14.31
C ALA A 116 15.54 -1.40 -14.71
N HIS A 117 15.04 -0.22 -14.34
CA HIS A 117 15.73 1.05 -14.56
C HIS A 117 15.99 1.75 -13.24
N ARG A 118 17.18 2.30 -13.05
CA ARG A 118 17.46 3.13 -11.88
C ARG A 118 16.62 4.39 -11.89
N THR A 119 16.19 4.85 -10.73
CA THR A 119 15.55 6.14 -10.55
C THR A 119 15.81 6.66 -9.14
N GLU A 120 15.32 7.85 -8.84
CA GLU A 120 15.49 8.49 -7.54
C GLU A 120 14.16 9.10 -7.11
N LEU A 121 13.84 8.95 -5.83
CA LEU A 121 12.65 9.53 -5.23
C LEU A 121 13.07 10.77 -4.45
N ASN A 122 12.68 11.95 -4.94
CA ASN A 122 13.00 13.22 -4.29
C ASN A 122 12.45 13.27 -2.85
N ARG A 123 11.26 12.70 -2.66
CA ARG A 123 10.60 12.63 -1.35
C ARG A 123 9.82 11.34 -1.21
N LEU A 124 10.13 10.58 -0.17
CA LEU A 124 9.35 9.43 0.29
C LEU A 124 8.83 9.75 1.69
N GLN A 125 7.51 9.72 1.86
CA GLN A 125 6.85 10.01 3.13
C GLN A 125 6.06 8.79 3.61
N LEU A 126 6.23 8.44 4.89
CA LEU A 126 5.47 7.41 5.57
C LEU A 126 5.06 7.95 6.94
N GLY A 127 3.76 8.21 7.14
CA GLY A 127 3.34 9.06 8.26
C GLY A 127 4.04 10.41 8.22
N ASP A 128 4.63 10.82 9.33
CA ASP A 128 5.42 12.05 9.44
C ASP A 128 6.92 11.84 9.14
N ILE A 129 7.37 10.60 8.93
CA ILE A 129 8.74 10.31 8.49
C ILE A 129 8.90 10.77 7.04
N VAL A 130 9.95 11.54 6.78
CA VAL A 130 10.25 12.06 5.44
C VAL A 130 11.69 11.72 5.07
N LEU A 131 11.85 10.83 4.11
CA LEU A 131 13.12 10.51 3.48
C LEU A 131 13.27 11.29 2.18
N LYS A 132 14.49 11.74 1.89
CA LYS A 132 14.83 12.45 0.66
C LYS A 132 15.88 11.67 -0.12
N ASP A 133 15.94 11.91 -1.42
CA ASP A 133 17.01 11.41 -2.30
C ASP A 133 17.16 9.88 -2.19
N VAL A 134 16.02 9.18 -2.24
CA VAL A 134 15.96 7.74 -2.03
C VAL A 134 16.20 7.03 -3.35
N ALA A 135 17.31 6.29 -3.44
CA ALA A 135 17.60 5.43 -4.59
C ALA A 135 16.51 4.36 -4.78
N ALA A 136 16.01 4.24 -6.00
CA ALA A 136 14.94 3.32 -6.35
C ALA A 136 15.14 2.69 -7.73
N LEU A 137 14.31 1.68 -8.02
CA LEU A 137 14.25 0.97 -9.28
C LEU A 137 12.84 1.02 -9.83
N ILE A 138 12.70 1.29 -11.12
CA ILE A 138 11.48 1.04 -11.87
C ILE A 138 11.53 -0.42 -12.34
N ALA A 139 10.68 -1.27 -11.77
CA ALA A 139 10.75 -2.72 -11.95
C ALA A 139 9.50 -3.28 -12.65
N PRO A 140 9.66 -4.23 -13.59
CA PRO A 140 8.55 -4.94 -14.21
C PRO A 140 7.99 -6.04 -13.28
N GLY A 141 6.84 -6.59 -13.64
CA GLY A 141 6.25 -7.75 -12.94
C GLY A 141 5.63 -7.45 -11.58
N MET A 142 5.59 -6.17 -11.19
CA MET A 142 4.83 -5.68 -10.04
C MET A 142 3.49 -5.12 -10.52
N GLY A 143 2.40 -5.50 -9.87
CA GLY A 143 1.04 -5.06 -10.21
C GLY A 143 0.53 -3.98 -9.26
N GLY A 144 -0.34 -3.11 -9.77
CA GLY A 144 -1.03 -2.08 -8.98
C GLY A 144 -0.13 -0.94 -8.51
N ASP A 145 -0.45 -0.42 -7.32
CA ASP A 145 0.13 0.81 -6.76
C ASP A 145 1.05 0.51 -5.56
N GLU A 146 1.46 -0.76 -5.42
CA GLU A 146 2.30 -1.24 -4.33
C GLU A 146 3.79 -1.03 -4.63
N VAL A 147 4.46 -0.29 -3.76
CA VAL A 147 5.89 0.00 -3.81
C VAL A 147 6.60 -0.88 -2.78
N LEU A 148 7.65 -1.61 -3.19
CA LEU A 148 8.48 -2.35 -2.25
C LEU A 148 9.44 -1.38 -1.56
N LEU A 149 9.33 -1.25 -0.24
CA LEU A 149 10.21 -0.41 0.56
C LEU A 149 11.43 -1.22 1.00
N GLY A 150 12.51 -1.09 0.21
CA GLY A 150 13.78 -1.79 0.44
C GLY A 150 14.79 -1.01 1.28
N MET A 151 15.98 -1.59 1.41
CA MET A 151 17.06 -1.10 2.26
C MET A 151 17.64 0.26 1.87
N SER A 152 17.45 0.74 0.64
CA SER A 152 17.85 2.11 0.26
C SER A 152 17.09 3.19 1.04
N ALA A 153 15.85 2.89 1.46
CA ALA A 153 15.06 3.70 2.38
C ALA A 153 15.27 3.25 3.83
N LEU A 154 15.12 1.95 4.11
CA LEU A 154 15.07 1.42 5.49
C LEU A 154 16.38 1.65 6.27
N LYS A 155 17.54 1.71 5.60
CA LYS A 155 18.82 2.00 6.28
C LYS A 155 18.90 3.40 6.90
N GLN A 156 18.02 4.32 6.47
CA GLN A 156 17.93 5.68 7.01
C GLN A 156 17.07 5.74 8.28
N LEU A 157 16.49 4.62 8.68
CA LEU A 157 15.58 4.48 9.80
C LEU A 157 16.14 3.47 10.79
N GLU A 158 15.92 3.74 12.07
CA GLU A 158 15.94 2.69 13.07
C GLU A 158 14.63 1.91 12.95
N PHE A 159 14.70 0.58 13.04
CA PHE A 159 13.48 -0.22 13.07
C PHE A 159 13.55 -1.33 14.11
N THR A 160 12.43 -1.60 14.76
CA THR A 160 12.29 -2.66 15.75
C THR A 160 10.99 -3.39 15.51
N GLN A 161 11.08 -4.72 15.39
CA GLN A 161 9.91 -5.58 15.25
C GLN A 161 9.65 -6.31 16.56
N ARG A 162 8.44 -6.19 17.10
CA ARG A 162 8.02 -6.84 18.34
C ARG A 162 6.51 -7.05 18.37
N ASP A 163 6.07 -8.23 18.80
CA ASP A 163 4.65 -8.55 19.07
C ASP A 163 3.68 -8.21 17.91
N GLY A 164 4.11 -8.45 16.66
CA GLY A 164 3.30 -8.14 15.46
C GLY A 164 3.23 -6.64 15.10
N SER A 165 4.02 -5.81 15.78
CA SER A 165 4.21 -4.40 15.47
C SER A 165 5.62 -4.16 14.94
N LEU A 166 5.73 -3.30 13.94
CA LEU A 166 6.98 -2.74 13.47
C LEU A 166 7.01 -1.26 13.81
N MET A 167 8.04 -0.86 14.55
CA MET A 167 8.35 0.54 14.83
C MET A 167 9.43 0.99 13.86
N LEU A 168 9.21 2.13 13.21
CA LEU A 168 10.17 2.83 12.37
C LEU A 168 10.47 4.19 13.00
N ARG A 169 11.74 4.56 13.14
CA ARG A 169 12.15 5.83 13.74
C ARG A 169 13.17 6.54 12.86
N GLN A 170 12.94 7.82 12.64
CA GLN A 170 13.86 8.75 12.01
C GLN A 170 14.43 9.68 13.08
N SER A 171 15.76 9.75 13.20
CA SER A 171 16.43 10.78 14.01
C SER A 171 16.23 12.15 13.35
N THR A 172 15.86 13.16 14.14
CA THR A 172 15.81 14.57 13.71
C THR A 172 17.07 15.33 14.11
N LEU A 173 17.96 14.71 14.89
CA LEU A 173 19.32 15.19 15.10
C LEU A 173 20.12 14.88 13.83
N GLN A 174 20.46 15.94 13.10
CA GLN A 174 21.44 15.93 12.01
C GLN A 174 22.77 16.50 12.49
#